data_AF-A0A6C2UC15-F1
#
_entry.id   AF-A0A6C2UC15-F1
#
_cell.length_a   1.000
_cell.length_b   1.000
_cell.length_c   1.000
_cell.angle_alpha   90.00
_cell.angle_beta   90.00
_cell.angle_gamma   90.00
#
_symmetry.space_group_name_H-M   'P 1'
#
loop_
_entity.id
_entity.type
_entity.pdbx_description
1 polymer ?
#
loop_
_entity_poly.entity_id
_entity_poly.type
_entity_poly.pdbx_seq_one_letter_code
_entity_poly.pdbx_strand_id
1 'polypeptide(L)'
;MKRAFILPFVFAAAVHADEGVLLQRIVALEKRVAELEARLAPVLEEERVKEVAARQKELARTRMMMDGEYLSRNDLNLIEKGYHAANQDWKTEEAKKTVAVLTEKYPRANRTGCAVLALAQASEGDAQIKLLEQAIETHNMCFYANGVQVGAYARLYLGMRLKHDGKDGEAKRLFEELRTAYPDAIDHTGQLLTSHLEGLE
;
A
#
# COMPACT_ATOMS: atom_id res chain seq x y z
N MET A 1 -23.89 41.94 -85.59
CA MET A 1 -24.57 41.42 -84.38
C MET A 1 -23.51 41.03 -83.35
N LYS A 2 -23.36 41.80 -82.28
CA LYS A 2 -22.37 41.56 -81.21
C LYS A 2 -22.92 40.48 -80.27
N ARG A 3 -22.23 39.35 -80.15
CA ARG A 3 -22.54 38.31 -79.14
C ARG A 3 -21.74 38.63 -77.88
N ALA A 4 -22.44 39.02 -76.82
CA ALA A 4 -21.85 39.18 -75.49
C ALA A 4 -21.66 37.80 -74.86
N PHE A 5 -20.42 37.45 -74.53
CA PHE A 5 -20.10 36.31 -73.67
C PHE A 5 -20.27 36.77 -72.22
N ILE A 6 -21.25 36.18 -71.52
CA ILE A 6 -21.40 36.35 -70.08
C ILE A 6 -20.60 35.24 -69.42
N LEU A 7 -19.49 35.61 -68.77
CA LEU A 7 -18.69 34.72 -67.92
C LEU A 7 -19.40 34.57 -66.57
N PRO A 8 -19.68 33.35 -66.06
CA PRO A 8 -20.16 33.20 -64.70
C PRO A 8 -18.98 33.34 -63.74
N PHE A 9 -19.03 34.36 -62.89
CA PHE A 9 -18.13 34.50 -61.75
C PHE A 9 -18.50 33.43 -60.71
N VAL A 10 -17.66 32.40 -60.57
CA VAL A 10 -17.77 31.43 -59.48
C VAL A 10 -17.24 32.11 -58.22
N PHE A 11 -18.14 32.55 -57.33
CA PHE A 11 -17.77 32.95 -55.98
C PHE A 11 -17.36 31.70 -55.20
N ALA A 12 -16.06 31.48 -55.05
CA ALA A 12 -15.52 30.57 -54.05
C ALA A 12 -15.69 31.25 -52.68
N ALA A 13 -16.72 30.87 -51.94
CA ALA A 13 -16.85 31.24 -50.53
C ALA A 13 -15.75 30.50 -49.74
N ALA A 14 -14.66 31.19 -49.46
CA ALA A 14 -13.68 30.74 -48.49
C ALA A 14 -14.37 30.69 -47.11
N VAL A 15 -14.56 29.49 -46.58
CA VAL A 15 -14.91 29.27 -45.17
C VAL A 15 -13.65 29.63 -44.37
N HIS A 16 -13.43 30.92 -44.11
CA HIS A 16 -12.51 31.35 -43.07
C HIS A 16 -13.21 31.08 -41.74
N ALA A 17 -12.96 29.91 -41.16
CA ALA A 17 -13.16 29.73 -39.74
C ALA A 17 -12.33 30.81 -39.04
N ASP A 18 -13.01 31.72 -38.33
CA ASP A 18 -12.37 32.81 -37.60
C ASP A 18 -11.35 32.20 -36.62
N GLU A 19 -10.06 32.42 -36.88
CA GLU A 19 -8.96 31.91 -36.07
C GLU A 19 -9.10 32.34 -34.59
N GLY A 20 -9.73 33.49 -34.32
CA GLY A 20 -10.05 33.94 -32.98
C GLY A 20 -11.08 33.06 -32.28
N VAL A 21 -12.12 32.61 -33.00
CA VAL A 21 -13.13 31.67 -32.48
C VAL A 21 -12.52 30.30 -32.22
N LEU A 22 -11.62 29.84 -33.11
CA LEU A 22 -10.89 28.59 -32.92
C LEU A 22 -9.99 28.65 -31.68
N LEU A 23 -9.24 29.74 -31.49
CA LEU A 23 -8.37 29.92 -30.32
C LEU A 23 -9.16 29.96 -29.02
N GLN A 24 -10.28 30.69 -28.97
CA GLN A 24 -11.16 30.71 -27.80
C GLN A 24 -11.72 29.31 -27.47
N ARG A 25 -12.06 28.52 -28.49
CA ARG A 25 -12.54 27.16 -28.31
C ARG A 25 -11.44 26.23 -27.80
N ILE A 26 -10.19 26.39 -28.28
CA ILE A 26 -9.03 25.62 -27.77
C ILE A 26 -8.83 25.91 -26.29
N VAL A 27 -8.74 27.19 -25.90
CA VAL A 27 -8.56 27.59 -24.48
C VAL A 27 -9.70 27.06 -23.60
N ALA A 28 -10.95 27.12 -24.08
CA ALA A 28 -12.09 26.59 -23.35
C ALA A 28 -12.04 25.06 -23.20
N LEU A 29 -11.56 24.34 -24.22
CA LEU A 29 -11.39 22.90 -24.17
C LEU A 29 -10.24 22.50 -23.24
N GLU A 30 -9.10 23.17 -23.31
CA GLU A 30 -7.96 22.94 -22.40
C GLU A 30 -8.38 23.11 -20.94
N LYS A 31 -9.13 24.18 -20.62
CA LYS A 31 -9.68 24.38 -19.28
C LYS A 31 -10.60 23.23 -18.86
N ARG A 32 -11.49 22.79 -19.74
CA ARG A 32 -12.41 21.66 -19.44
C ARG A 32 -11.65 20.35 -19.26
N VAL A 33 -10.59 20.11 -20.03
CA VAL A 33 -9.74 18.93 -19.88
C VAL A 33 -9.05 18.96 -18.52
N ALA A 34 -8.42 20.07 -18.14
CA ALA A 34 -7.79 20.22 -16.84
C ALA A 34 -8.77 20.03 -15.67
N GLU A 35 -10.00 20.56 -15.79
CA GLU A 35 -11.06 20.33 -14.79
C GLU A 35 -11.49 18.87 -14.71
N LEU A 36 -11.57 18.16 -15.83
CA LEU A 36 -11.91 16.73 -15.86
C LEU A 36 -10.78 15.87 -15.30
N GLU A 37 -9.53 16.15 -15.65
CA GLU A 37 -8.35 15.47 -15.11
C GLU A 37 -8.27 15.63 -13.58
N ALA A 38 -8.48 16.85 -13.07
CA ALA A 38 -8.50 17.11 -11.63
C ALA A 38 -9.62 16.35 -10.91
N ARG A 39 -10.79 16.20 -11.53
CA ARG A 39 -11.92 15.43 -10.98
C ARG A 39 -11.71 13.92 -11.06
N LEU A 40 -10.98 13.45 -12.07
CA LEU A 40 -10.76 12.03 -12.31
C LEU A 40 -9.55 11.49 -11.52
N ALA A 41 -8.58 12.34 -11.18
CA ALA A 41 -7.41 12.00 -10.38
C ALA A 41 -7.71 11.15 -9.13
N PRO A 42 -8.65 11.51 -8.23
CA PRO A 42 -8.94 10.68 -7.05
C PRO A 42 -9.50 9.30 -7.40
N VAL A 43 -10.29 9.18 -8.49
CA VAL A 43 -10.86 7.90 -8.93
C VAL A 43 -9.76 6.99 -9.50
N LEU A 44 -8.85 7.56 -10.30
CA LEU A 44 -7.71 6.79 -10.84
C LEU A 44 -6.78 6.34 -9.73
N GLU A 45 -6.55 7.17 -8.71
CA GLU A 45 -5.75 6.80 -7.56
C GLU A 45 -6.42 5.69 -6.74
N GLU A 46 -7.74 5.77 -6.51
CA GLU A 46 -8.49 4.72 -5.83
C GLU A 46 -8.40 3.38 -6.57
N GLU A 47 -8.56 3.37 -7.90
CA GLU A 47 -8.42 2.16 -8.70
C GLU A 47 -6.98 1.62 -8.66
N ARG A 48 -5.97 2.48 -8.75
CA ARG A 48 -4.56 2.09 -8.60
C ARG A 48 -4.30 1.42 -7.25
N VAL A 49 -4.81 1.99 -6.15
CA VAL A 49 -4.67 1.43 -4.80
C VAL A 49 -5.39 0.07 -4.68
N LYS A 50 -6.58 -0.08 -5.28
CA LYS A 50 -7.28 -1.38 -5.34
C LYS A 50 -6.45 -2.44 -6.04
N GLU A 51 -5.83 -2.10 -7.17
CA GLU A 51 -4.95 -3.03 -7.89
C GLU A 51 -3.71 -3.40 -7.08
N VAL A 52 -3.08 -2.42 -6.40
CA VAL A 52 -1.96 -2.68 -5.46
C VAL A 52 -2.40 -3.66 -4.38
N ALA A 53 -3.54 -3.42 -3.71
CA ALA A 53 -4.04 -4.28 -2.66
C ALA A 53 -4.33 -5.71 -3.16
N ALA A 54 -4.87 -5.85 -4.37
CA ALA A 54 -5.08 -7.14 -5.01
C ALA A 54 -3.75 -7.88 -5.25
N ARG A 55 -2.71 -7.19 -5.72
CA ARG A 55 -1.36 -7.76 -5.90
C ARG A 55 -0.75 -8.19 -4.57
N GLN A 56 -0.85 -7.35 -3.53
CA GLN A 56 -0.34 -7.66 -2.19
C GLN A 56 -1.02 -8.92 -1.60
N LYS A 57 -2.32 -9.07 -1.82
CA LYS A 57 -3.05 -10.28 -1.42
C LYS A 57 -2.55 -11.53 -2.14
N GLU A 58 -2.15 -11.42 -3.41
CA GLU A 58 -1.58 -12.55 -4.15
C GLU A 58 -0.17 -12.91 -3.67
N LEU A 59 0.66 -11.92 -3.35
CA LEU A 59 1.96 -12.12 -2.71
C LEU A 59 1.79 -12.84 -1.36
N ALA A 60 0.80 -12.42 -0.56
CA ALA A 60 0.48 -13.07 0.71
C ALA A 60 0.10 -14.53 0.53
N ARG A 61 -0.78 -14.86 -0.42
CA ARG A 61 -1.15 -16.26 -0.73
C ARG A 61 0.06 -17.09 -1.10
N THR A 62 0.87 -16.58 -2.01
CA THR A 62 2.10 -17.25 -2.46
C THR A 62 3.02 -17.53 -1.28
N ARG A 63 3.32 -16.51 -0.46
CA ARG A 63 4.19 -16.66 0.70
C ARG A 63 3.65 -17.65 1.72
N MET A 64 2.35 -17.64 1.99
CA MET A 64 1.71 -18.58 2.91
C MET A 64 1.81 -20.03 2.42
N MET A 65 1.74 -20.25 1.10
CA MET A 65 1.88 -21.60 0.52
C MET A 65 3.30 -22.14 0.65
N MET A 66 4.33 -21.29 0.59
CA MET A 66 5.75 -21.70 0.70
C MET A 66 6.07 -22.40 2.03
N ASP A 67 5.29 -22.15 3.09
CA ASP A 67 5.47 -22.86 4.36
C ASP A 67 5.27 -24.38 4.21
N GLY A 68 4.40 -24.80 3.29
CA GLY A 68 4.17 -26.21 2.97
C GLY A 68 5.31 -26.91 2.23
N GLU A 69 6.32 -26.18 1.77
CA GLU A 69 7.49 -26.76 1.10
C GLU A 69 8.47 -27.41 2.10
N TYR A 70 8.47 -26.94 3.35
CA TYR A 70 9.43 -27.39 4.37
C TYR A 70 8.80 -27.76 5.72
N LEU A 71 7.51 -27.48 5.95
CA LEU A 71 6.80 -27.88 7.17
C LEU A 71 5.85 -29.03 6.90
N SER A 72 5.72 -29.93 7.90
CA SER A 72 4.72 -30.98 7.83
C SER A 72 3.30 -30.42 8.00
N ARG A 73 2.29 -31.14 7.52
CA ARG A 73 0.87 -30.78 7.77
C ARG A 73 0.56 -30.63 9.26
N ASN A 74 1.19 -31.45 10.11
CA ASN A 74 1.00 -31.35 11.55
C ASN A 74 1.60 -30.06 12.10
N ASP A 75 2.79 -29.66 11.65
CA ASP A 75 3.42 -28.40 12.06
C ASP A 75 2.60 -27.19 11.63
N LEU A 76 2.12 -27.17 10.38
CA LEU A 76 1.22 -26.12 9.88
C LEU A 76 -0.04 -25.98 10.75
N ASN A 77 -0.65 -27.11 11.12
CA ASN A 77 -1.81 -27.13 12.01
C ASN A 77 -1.49 -26.62 13.42
N LEU A 78 -0.32 -26.97 13.97
CA LEU A 78 0.12 -26.49 15.28
C LEU A 78 0.39 -24.98 15.27
N ILE A 79 1.00 -24.48 14.20
CA ILE A 79 1.25 -23.05 14.01
C ILE A 79 -0.08 -22.28 13.96
N GLU A 80 -1.03 -22.74 13.15
CA GLU A 80 -2.33 -22.08 13.03
C GLU A 80 -3.11 -22.09 14.35
N LYS A 81 -3.09 -23.22 15.08
CA LYS A 81 -3.68 -23.33 16.42
C LYS A 81 -3.04 -22.36 17.41
N GLY A 82 -1.70 -22.29 17.42
CA GLY A 82 -0.97 -21.37 18.28
C GLY A 82 -1.33 -19.91 17.99
N TYR A 83 -1.37 -19.55 16.71
CA TYR A 83 -1.79 -18.21 16.30
C TYR A 83 -3.22 -17.88 16.76
N HIS A 84 -4.18 -18.77 16.53
CA HIS A 84 -5.57 -18.54 16.95
C HIS A 84 -5.74 -18.48 18.46
N ALA A 85 -4.97 -19.26 19.21
CA ALA A 85 -4.96 -19.19 20.67
C ALA A 85 -4.47 -17.83 21.16
N ALA A 86 -3.38 -17.32 20.58
CA ALA A 86 -2.85 -16.00 20.93
C ALA A 86 -3.76 -14.85 20.47
N ASN A 87 -4.44 -15.01 19.32
CA ASN A 87 -5.36 -14.00 18.77
C ASN A 87 -6.67 -13.82 19.55
N GLN A 88 -6.91 -14.61 20.62
CA GLN A 88 -8.03 -14.34 21.53
C GLN A 88 -7.76 -13.07 22.36
N ASP A 89 -6.55 -12.95 22.92
CA ASP A 89 -6.10 -11.76 23.65
C ASP A 89 -4.56 -11.73 23.70
N TRP A 90 -3.98 -10.84 22.89
CA TRP A 90 -2.54 -10.65 22.76
C TRP A 90 -1.86 -10.10 24.02
N LYS A 91 -2.62 -9.57 24.99
CA LYS A 91 -2.06 -8.99 26.24
C LYS A 91 -1.76 -10.06 27.30
N THR A 92 -2.29 -11.27 27.13
CA THR A 92 -2.14 -12.37 28.09
C THR A 92 -0.71 -12.95 28.11
N GLU A 93 -0.30 -13.50 29.25
CA GLU A 93 0.97 -14.22 29.34
C GLU A 93 0.97 -15.51 28.51
N GLU A 94 -0.20 -16.11 28.32
CA GLU A 94 -0.43 -17.26 27.46
C GLU A 94 -0.16 -16.94 25.99
N ALA A 95 -0.61 -15.78 25.51
CA ALA A 95 -0.31 -15.32 24.15
C ALA A 95 1.19 -15.09 23.96
N LYS A 96 1.85 -14.42 24.92
CA LYS A 96 3.31 -14.20 24.89
C LYS A 96 4.09 -15.52 24.84
N LYS A 97 3.74 -16.48 25.72
CA LYS A 97 4.34 -17.82 25.73
C LYS A 97 4.11 -18.56 24.41
N THR A 98 2.90 -18.45 23.85
CA THR A 98 2.57 -19.08 22.57
C THR A 98 3.41 -18.51 21.44
N VAL A 99 3.54 -17.18 21.35
CA VAL A 99 4.39 -16.52 20.34
C VAL A 99 5.87 -16.86 20.53
N ALA A 100 6.34 -16.96 21.78
CA ALA A 100 7.71 -17.42 22.07
C ALA A 100 7.97 -18.84 21.55
N VAL A 101 7.05 -19.78 21.81
CA VAL A 101 7.13 -21.16 21.30
C VAL A 101 7.09 -21.20 19.77
N LEU A 102 6.23 -20.40 19.13
CA LEU A 102 6.17 -20.30 17.67
C LEU A 102 7.48 -19.74 17.08
N THR A 103 8.05 -18.74 17.72
CA THR A 103 9.32 -18.11 17.30
C THR A 103 10.48 -19.09 17.43
N GLU A 104 10.55 -19.84 18.53
CA GLU A 104 11.62 -20.81 18.76
C GLU A 104 11.52 -22.00 17.78
N LYS A 105 10.32 -22.58 17.65
CA LYS A 105 10.13 -23.81 16.89
C LYS A 105 9.95 -23.60 15.40
N TYR A 106 9.33 -22.49 15.00
CA TYR A 106 8.97 -22.19 13.61
C TYR A 106 9.36 -20.75 13.22
N PRO A 107 10.63 -20.35 13.38
CA PRO A 107 11.07 -18.96 13.16
C PRO A 107 10.86 -18.47 11.73
N ARG A 108 10.77 -19.38 10.76
CA ARG A 108 10.61 -19.04 9.33
C ARG A 108 9.17 -19.10 8.84
N ALA A 109 8.23 -19.58 9.66
CA ALA A 109 6.84 -19.70 9.25
C ALA A 109 6.21 -18.32 9.09
N ASN A 110 5.44 -18.13 8.01
CA ASN A 110 4.74 -16.90 7.72
C ASN A 110 3.84 -16.47 8.90
N ARG A 111 3.08 -17.44 9.43
CA ARG A 111 2.14 -17.18 10.53
C ARG A 111 2.85 -16.82 11.85
N THR A 112 4.06 -17.32 12.08
CA THR A 112 4.90 -16.88 13.22
C THR A 112 5.19 -15.38 13.11
N GLY A 113 5.59 -14.91 11.93
CA GLY A 113 5.82 -13.48 11.68
C GLY A 113 4.59 -12.62 11.95
N CYS A 114 3.42 -13.06 11.51
CA CYS A 114 2.15 -12.38 11.81
C CYS A 114 1.85 -12.34 13.32
N ALA A 115 2.19 -13.41 14.05
CA ALA A 115 2.00 -13.49 15.50
C ALA A 115 2.92 -12.51 16.25
N VAL A 116 4.19 -12.43 15.83
CA VAL A 116 5.18 -11.51 16.41
C VAL A 116 4.72 -10.07 16.25
N LEU A 117 4.29 -9.67 15.06
CA LEU A 117 3.80 -8.31 14.83
C LEU A 117 2.49 -8.02 15.59
N ALA A 118 1.54 -8.94 15.61
CA ALA A 118 0.30 -8.75 16.38
C ALA A 118 0.58 -8.57 17.88
N LEU A 119 1.52 -9.34 18.44
CA LEU A 119 1.98 -9.16 19.82
C LEU A 119 2.69 -7.82 20.01
N ALA A 120 3.49 -7.37 19.04
CA ALA A 120 4.15 -6.07 19.09
C ALA A 120 3.16 -4.91 19.14
N GLN A 121 2.08 -4.98 18.34
CA GLN A 121 1.01 -3.98 18.33
C GLN A 121 0.23 -3.93 19.65
N ALA A 122 0.13 -5.05 20.36
CA ALA A 122 -0.52 -5.14 21.67
C ALA A 122 0.42 -4.83 22.86
N SER A 123 1.73 -4.72 22.60
CA SER A 123 2.75 -4.45 23.60
C SER A 123 3.02 -2.94 23.72
N GLU A 124 3.74 -2.55 24.78
CA GLU A 124 4.12 -1.16 25.03
C GLU A 124 5.60 -1.06 25.45
N GLY A 125 6.16 0.15 25.38
CA GLY A 125 7.53 0.45 25.82
C GLY A 125 8.60 -0.38 25.09
N ASP A 126 9.66 -0.75 25.81
CA ASP A 126 10.79 -1.48 25.25
C ASP A 126 10.43 -2.85 24.68
N ALA A 127 9.38 -3.50 25.22
CA ALA A 127 8.92 -4.78 24.72
C ALA A 127 8.33 -4.64 23.31
N GLN A 128 7.55 -3.59 23.06
CA GLN A 128 7.03 -3.27 21.74
C GLN A 128 8.16 -3.02 20.74
N ILE A 129 9.15 -2.19 21.11
CA ILE A 129 10.29 -1.87 20.24
C ILE A 129 11.03 -3.14 19.81
N LYS A 130 11.40 -4.01 20.76
CA LYS A 130 12.11 -5.26 20.47
C LYS A 130 11.33 -6.19 19.54
N LEU A 131 10.02 -6.30 19.75
CA LEU A 131 9.17 -7.14 18.89
C LEU A 131 9.03 -6.56 17.48
N LEU A 132 8.95 -5.24 17.34
CA LEU A 132 8.92 -4.57 16.04
C LEU A 132 10.24 -4.73 15.29
N GLU A 133 11.37 -4.56 15.98
CA GLU A 133 12.71 -4.82 15.43
C GLU A 133 12.83 -6.29 14.98
N GLN A 134 12.39 -7.24 15.80
CA GLN A 134 12.37 -8.65 15.43
C GLN A 134 11.49 -8.92 14.19
N ALA A 135 10.31 -8.29 14.11
CA ALA A 135 9.43 -8.42 12.96
C ALA A 135 10.09 -7.89 11.67
N ILE A 136 10.84 -6.79 11.77
CA ILE A 136 11.61 -6.20 10.67
C ILE A 136 12.77 -7.10 10.25
N GLU A 137 13.55 -7.60 11.19
CA GLU A 137 14.79 -8.34 10.89
C GLU A 137 14.52 -9.77 10.44
N THR A 138 13.61 -10.48 11.13
CA THR A 138 13.41 -11.91 10.93
C THR A 138 12.19 -12.21 10.05
N HIS A 139 11.16 -11.37 10.13
CA HIS A 139 9.85 -11.65 9.53
C HIS A 139 9.47 -10.66 8.42
N ASN A 140 10.43 -9.92 7.87
CA ASN A 140 10.22 -8.86 6.87
C ASN A 140 9.31 -9.28 5.71
N MET A 141 9.49 -10.51 5.23
CA MET A 141 8.83 -11.07 4.06
C MET A 141 7.58 -11.90 4.40
N CYS A 142 7.12 -11.86 5.65
CA CYS A 142 5.86 -12.50 6.04
C CYS A 142 4.68 -11.59 5.72
N PHE A 143 3.49 -12.19 5.56
CA PHE A 143 2.27 -11.51 5.16
C PHE A 143 1.06 -12.00 5.96
N TYR A 144 0.18 -11.08 6.32
CA TYR A 144 -1.19 -11.43 6.66
C TYR A 144 -1.96 -11.83 5.41
N ALA A 145 -2.98 -12.68 5.58
CA ALA A 145 -3.79 -13.21 4.46
C ALA A 145 -4.52 -12.14 3.63
N ASN A 146 -4.67 -10.93 4.16
CA ASN A 146 -5.26 -9.78 3.46
C ASN A 146 -4.24 -8.94 2.66
N GLY A 147 -2.95 -9.32 2.66
CA GLY A 147 -1.91 -8.62 1.89
C GLY A 147 -1.00 -7.70 2.70
N VAL A 148 -1.23 -7.53 4.00
CA VAL A 148 -0.34 -6.70 4.83
C VAL A 148 1.00 -7.38 5.01
N GLN A 149 2.08 -6.72 4.58
CA GLN A 149 3.44 -7.20 4.79
C GLN A 149 3.93 -6.87 6.20
N VAL A 150 4.39 -7.89 6.92
CA VAL A 150 4.82 -7.80 8.33
C VAL A 150 5.96 -6.78 8.50
N GLY A 151 7.02 -6.87 7.70
CA GLY A 151 8.17 -5.98 7.81
C GLY A 151 7.85 -4.51 7.54
N ALA A 152 7.01 -4.24 6.55
CA ALA A 152 6.60 -2.88 6.23
C ALA A 152 5.72 -2.31 7.34
N TYR A 153 4.71 -3.06 7.78
CA TYR A 153 3.81 -2.59 8.82
C TYR A 153 4.51 -2.41 10.17
N ALA A 154 5.50 -3.26 10.50
CA ALA A 154 6.35 -3.09 11.67
C ALA A 154 7.16 -1.78 11.63
N ARG A 155 7.68 -1.36 10.46
CA ARG A 155 8.39 -0.08 10.30
C ARG A 155 7.49 1.12 10.58
N LEU A 156 6.23 1.07 10.16
CA LEU A 156 5.27 2.13 10.44
C LEU A 156 5.08 2.27 11.96
N TYR A 157 4.78 1.17 12.65
CA TYR A 157 4.59 1.18 14.11
C TYR A 157 5.85 1.58 14.86
N LEU A 158 7.02 1.12 14.43
CA LEU A 158 8.28 1.47 15.07
C LEU A 158 8.59 2.96 14.87
N GLY A 159 8.38 3.49 13.67
CA GLY A 159 8.53 4.91 13.39
C GLY A 159 7.60 5.77 14.25
N MET A 160 6.32 5.39 14.36
CA MET A 160 5.36 6.08 15.24
C MET A 160 5.78 6.03 16.71
N ARG A 161 6.28 4.89 17.19
CA ARG A 161 6.76 4.74 18.56
C ARG A 161 8.00 5.59 18.83
N LEU A 162 8.97 5.57 17.92
CA LEU A 162 10.20 6.37 18.03
C LEU A 162 9.87 7.87 18.00
N LYS A 163 8.92 8.29 17.15
CA LYS A 163 8.44 9.67 17.13
C LYS A 163 7.79 10.06 18.46
N HIS A 164 6.91 9.22 19.00
CA HIS A 164 6.32 9.43 20.32
C HIS A 164 7.39 9.59 21.42
N ASP A 165 8.47 8.83 21.32
CA ASP A 165 9.60 8.88 22.26
C ASP A 165 10.60 10.02 21.97
N GLY A 166 10.29 10.93 21.04
CA GLY A 166 11.13 12.09 20.68
C GLY A 166 12.35 11.77 19.82
N LYS A 167 12.43 10.56 19.25
CA LYS A 167 13.52 10.10 18.38
C LYS A 167 13.22 10.36 16.91
N ASP A 168 12.93 11.63 16.58
CA ASP A 168 12.43 12.04 15.26
C ASP A 168 13.37 11.63 14.10
N GLY A 169 14.68 11.72 14.28
CA GLY A 169 15.65 11.34 13.25
C GLY A 169 15.62 9.85 12.90
N GLU A 170 15.31 9.00 13.89
CA GLU A 170 15.19 7.55 13.67
C GLU A 170 13.84 7.21 13.02
N ALA A 171 12.77 7.83 13.50
CA ALA A 171 11.42 7.68 12.92
C ALA A 171 11.42 8.08 11.44
N LYS A 172 12.04 9.21 11.09
CA LYS A 172 12.13 9.69 9.71
C LYS A 172 12.84 8.70 8.78
N ARG A 173 13.88 7.99 9.27
CA ARG A 173 14.54 6.96 8.46
C ARG A 173 13.59 5.81 8.13
N LEU A 174 12.80 5.35 9.10
CA LEU A 174 11.83 4.27 8.87
C LEU A 174 10.70 4.70 7.94
N PHE A 175 10.24 5.95 8.03
CA PHE A 175 9.25 6.51 7.11
C PHE A 175 9.79 6.64 5.68
N GLU A 176 11.06 7.03 5.54
CA GLU A 176 11.70 7.04 4.22
C GLU A 176 11.87 5.63 3.64
N GLU A 177 12.27 4.65 4.47
CA GLU A 177 12.30 3.25 4.05
C GLU A 177 10.94 2.78 3.55
N LEU A 178 9.84 3.16 4.21
CA LEU A 178 8.50 2.84 3.73
C LEU A 178 8.22 3.41 2.34
N ARG A 179 8.59 4.67 2.09
CA ARG A 179 8.38 5.30 0.78
C ARG A 179 9.22 4.65 -0.32
N THR A 180 10.47 4.33 -0.04
CA THR A 180 11.41 3.90 -1.07
C THR A 180 11.41 2.40 -1.29
N ALA A 181 11.40 1.62 -0.20
CA ALA A 181 11.53 0.17 -0.26
C ALA A 181 10.18 -0.56 -0.23
N TYR A 182 9.13 0.10 0.28
CA TYR A 182 7.80 -0.49 0.44
C TYR A 182 6.66 0.41 -0.07
N PRO A 183 6.77 1.04 -1.26
CA PRO A 183 5.79 2.03 -1.74
C PRO A 183 4.37 1.45 -1.92
N ASP A 184 4.29 0.14 -2.17
CA ASP A 184 3.04 -0.59 -2.41
C ASP A 184 2.55 -1.36 -1.17
N ALA A 185 3.20 -1.21 -0.01
CA ALA A 185 2.74 -1.85 1.21
C ALA A 185 1.41 -1.26 1.67
N ILE A 186 0.52 -2.13 2.15
CA ILE A 186 -0.84 -1.76 2.56
C ILE A 186 -1.11 -2.06 4.03
N ASP A 187 -2.09 -1.38 4.60
CA ASP A 187 -2.69 -1.67 5.89
C ASP A 187 -3.81 -2.73 5.79
N HIS A 188 -4.46 -3.04 6.91
CA HIS A 188 -5.50 -4.06 6.92
C HIS A 188 -6.79 -3.70 6.15
N THR A 189 -6.98 -2.42 5.84
CA THR A 189 -8.11 -1.91 5.03
C THR A 189 -7.77 -1.87 3.53
N GLY A 190 -6.51 -2.11 3.16
CA GLY A 190 -6.04 -2.05 1.78
C GLY A 190 -5.52 -0.67 1.36
N GLN A 191 -5.41 0.29 2.28
CA GLN A 191 -4.80 1.60 2.00
C GLN A 191 -3.29 1.51 2.08
N LEU A 192 -2.59 2.35 1.32
CA LEU A 192 -1.12 2.40 1.36
C LEU A 192 -0.61 2.81 2.73
N LEU A 193 0.48 2.20 3.21
CA LEU A 193 1.09 2.61 4.48
C LEU A 193 1.56 4.07 4.47
N THR A 194 1.94 4.58 3.31
CA THR A 194 2.40 5.97 3.15
C THR A 194 1.31 7.00 3.43
N SER A 195 0.01 6.67 3.31
CA SER A 195 -1.07 7.62 3.64
C SER A 195 -1.14 7.91 5.14
N HIS A 196 -0.61 7.01 5.98
CA HIS A 196 -0.56 7.20 7.44
C HIS A 196 0.58 8.12 7.88
N LEU A 197 1.49 8.48 6.96
CA LEU A 197 2.62 9.37 7.27
C LEU A 197 2.21 10.85 7.24
N GLU A 198 1.07 11.18 6.65
CA GLU A 198 0.53 12.55 6.64
C GLU A 198 0.29 13.03 8.08
N GLY A 199 0.94 14.13 8.46
CA GLY A 199 0.84 14.71 9.81
C GLY A 199 1.73 14.04 10.87
N LEU A 200 2.49 13.00 10.50
CA LEU A 200 3.55 12.42 11.36
C LEU A 200 4.93 13.01 11.09
N GLU A 201 5.05 13.92 10.13
CA GLU A 201 6.30 14.55 9.71
C GLU A 201 6.30 16.06 9.94
#